data_AF-A0A7G9WH77-F1
#
_entry.id   AF-A0A7G9WH77-F1
#
_cell.length_a   1.000
_cell.length_b   1.000
_cell.length_c   1.000
_cell.angle_alpha   90.00
_cell.angle_beta   90.00
_cell.angle_gamma   90.00
#
_symmetry.space_group_name_H-M   'P 1'
#
loop_
_entity.id
_entity.type
_entity.pdbx_description
1 polymer ?
#
loop_
_entity_poly.entity_id
_entity_poly.type
_entity_poly.pdbx_seq_one_letter_code
_entity_poly.pdbx_strand_id
1 'polypeptide(L)' 'MDFQKWGEEYLREAEALKAHLVPVQKQLKQKGLGVEESRSLSARATMLYQMYLECRATGTYLRGCCQ' A
#
# COMPACT_ATOMS: atom_id res chain seq x y z
N MET A 1 -9.96 15.61 -18.73
CA MET A 1 -9.34 14.78 -17.68
C MET A 1 -9.45 13.34 -18.13
N ASP A 2 -8.36 12.58 -18.04
CA ASP A 2 -8.36 11.16 -18.41
C ASP A 2 -8.45 10.32 -17.12
N PHE A 3 -9.68 10.13 -16.65
CA PHE A 3 -9.94 9.41 -15.40
C PHE A 3 -9.58 7.93 -15.50
N GLN A 4 -9.63 7.35 -16.70
CA GLN A 4 -9.24 5.98 -16.92
C GLN A 4 -7.72 5.80 -16.74
N LYS A 5 -6.94 6.67 -17.38
CA LYS A 5 -5.49 6.71 -17.20
C LYS A 5 -5.08 6.97 -15.75
N TRP A 6 -5.69 7.96 -15.09
CA TRP A 6 -5.42 8.21 -13.66
C TRP A 6 -5.80 7.01 -12.79
N GLY A 7 -6.91 6.34 -13.10
CA GLY A 7 -7.32 5.13 -12.40
C GLY A 7 -6.27 4.01 -12.50
N GLU A 8 -5.68 3.81 -13.69
CA GLU A 8 -4.59 2.86 -13.90
C GLU A 8 -3.31 3.25 -13.15
N GLU A 9 -2.97 4.53 -13.10
CA GLU A 9 -1.81 5.05 -12.35
C GLU A 9 -1.96 4.78 -10.85
N TYR A 10 -3.13 5.07 -10.26
CA TYR A 10 -3.41 4.75 -8.86
C TYR A 10 -3.36 3.25 -8.56
N LEU A 11 -3.87 2.40 -9.46
CA LEU A 11 -3.80 0.95 -9.27
C LEU A 11 -2.36 0.42 -9.36
N ARG A 12 -1.54 0.99 -10.25
CA ARG A 12 -0.11 0.65 -10.33
C ARG A 12 0.62 1.02 -9.03
N GLU A 13 0.35 2.21 -8.50
CA GLU A 13 0.92 2.66 -7.23
C GLU A 13 0.49 1.75 -6.07
N ALA A 14 -0.78 1.33 -6.04
CA ALA A 14 -1.26 0.37 -5.05
C ALA A 14 -0.46 -0.94 -5.07
N GLU A 15 -0.21 -1.52 -6.24
CA GLU A 15 0.60 -2.75 -6.33
C GLU A 15 2.06 -2.52 -5.92
N ALA A 16 2.65 -1.35 -6.22
CA ALA A 16 3.99 -1.00 -5.76
C ALA A 16 4.05 -0.91 -4.22
N LEU A 17 3.08 -0.24 -3.59
CA LEU A 17 2.97 -0.15 -2.13
C LEU A 17 2.83 -1.52 -1.48
N LYS A 18 2.02 -2.40 -2.07
CA LYS A 18 1.86 -3.78 -1.62
C LYS A 18 3.15 -4.58 -1.75
N ALA A 19 3.90 -4.42 -2.84
CA ALA A 19 5.21 -5.04 -3.02
C ALA A 19 6.22 -4.57 -1.96
N HIS A 20 6.21 -3.29 -1.59
CA HIS A 20 7.03 -2.75 -0.50
C HIS A 20 6.58 -3.17 0.90
N LEU A 21 5.29 -3.48 1.10
CA LEU A 21 4.75 -3.98 2.37
C LEU A 21 5.24 -5.40 2.69
N VAL A 22 5.36 -6.27 1.68
CA VAL A 22 5.78 -7.68 1.86
C VAL A 22 7.09 -7.84 2.64
N PRO A 23 8.21 -7.17 2.29
CA PRO A 23 9.44 -7.30 3.05
C PRO A 23 9.32 -6.76 4.48
N VAL A 24 8.53 -5.71 4.73
CA VAL A 24 8.30 -5.15 6.07
C VAL A 24 7.54 -6.16 6.94
N GLN A 25 6.49 -6.78 6.40
CA GLN A 25 5.76 -7.85 7.08
C GLN A 25 6.63 -9.09 7.34
N LYS A 26 7.56 -9.40 6.43
CA LYS A 26 8.53 -10.49 6.63
C LYS A 26 9.49 -10.16 7.77
N GLN A 27 9.99 -8.93 7.84
CA GLN A 27 10.85 -8.47 8.94
C GLN A 27 10.14 -8.53 10.30
N LEU A 28 8.87 -8.10 10.38
CA LEU A 28 8.07 -8.20 11.61
C LEU A 28 7.92 -9.63 12.16
N LYS A 29 8.04 -10.65 11.30
CA LYS A 29 7.95 -12.07 11.70
C LYS A 29 9.29 -12.67 12.12
N GLN A 30 10.39 -11.93 12.00
CA GLN A 30 11.70 -12.41 12.41
C GLN A 30 11.77 -12.52 13.93
N LYS A 31 12.52 -13.51 14.43
CA LYS A 31 12.77 -13.67 15.85
C LYS A 31 13.84 -12.68 16.30
N GLY A 32 13.72 -12.18 17.53
CA GLY A 32 14.75 -11.34 18.16
C GLY A 32 14.66 -9.85 17.87
N LEU A 33 13.54 -9.35 17.32
CA LEU A 33 13.32 -7.91 17.21
C LEU A 33 13.20 -7.26 18.59
N GLY A 34 13.88 -6.12 18.75
CA GLY A 34 13.67 -5.24 19.89
C GLY A 34 12.27 -4.60 19.85
N VAL A 35 11.81 -4.11 21.00
CA VAL A 35 10.50 -3.44 21.13
C VAL A 35 10.39 -2.23 20.19
N GLU A 36 11.41 -1.39 20.14
CA GLU A 36 11.41 -0.19 19.29
C GLU A 36 11.46 -0.53 17.80
N GLU A 37 12.23 -1.56 17.41
CA GLU A 37 12.29 -2.02 16.02
C GLU A 37 10.94 -2.58 15.56
N SER A 38 10.30 -3.39 16.41
CA SER A 38 8.95 -3.93 16.17
C SER A 38 7.94 -2.79 16.01
N ARG A 39 7.98 -1.79 16.89
CA ARG A 39 7.09 -0.62 16.84
C ARG A 39 7.27 0.17 15.55
N SER A 40 8.52 0.44 15.17
CA SER A 40 8.86 1.17 13.95
C SER A 40 8.39 0.44 12.69
N LEU A 41 8.66 -0.86 12.58
CA LEU A 41 8.22 -1.67 11.45
C LEU A 41 6.70 -1.82 11.40
N SER A 42 6.04 -1.92 12.56
CA SER A 42 4.57 -1.99 12.64
C SER A 42 3.94 -0.68 12.13
N ALA A 43 4.47 0.47 12.56
CA ALA A 43 4.01 1.77 12.07
C ALA A 43 4.20 1.90 10.55
N ARG A 44 5.36 1.48 10.03
CA ARG A 44 5.64 1.48 8.59
C ARG A 44 4.70 0.54 7.81
N ALA A 45 4.44 -0.66 8.33
CA ALA A 45 3.52 -1.60 7.71
C ALA A 45 2.10 -1.04 7.64
N THR A 46 1.62 -0.43 8.72
CA THR A 46 0.31 0.22 8.78
C THR A 46 0.21 1.36 7.77
N MET A 47 1.22 2.22 7.68
CA MET A 47 1.24 3.33 6.72
C MET A 47 1.19 2.83 5.27
N LEU A 48 2.05 1.88 4.91
CA LEU A 48 2.07 1.31 3.56
C LEU A 48 0.74 0.63 3.21
N TYR A 49 0.13 -0.08 4.16
CA TYR A 49 -1.16 -0.74 3.94
C TYR A 49 -2.30 0.27 3.77
N GLN A 50 -2.32 1.34 4.58
CA GLN A 50 -3.31 2.41 4.46
C GLN A 50 -3.23 3.09 3.08
N MET A 51 -2.02 3.46 2.64
CA MET A 51 -1.80 4.06 1.32
C MET A 51 -2.21 3.12 0.19
N TYR A 52 -1.93 1.82 0.31
CA TYR A 52 -2.38 0.80 -0.65
C TYR A 52 -3.91 0.80 -0.78
N LEU A 53 -4.63 0.83 0.35
CA LEU A 53 -6.10 0.83 0.34
C LEU A 53 -6.65 2.08 -0.32
N GLU A 54 -6.09 3.26 -0.01
CA GLU A 54 -6.49 4.54 -0.60
C GLU A 54 -6.25 4.57 -2.11
N CYS A 55 -5.06 4.17 -2.56
CA CYS A 55 -4.73 4.12 -3.99
C CYS A 55 -5.62 3.12 -4.72
N ARG A 56 -5.85 1.93 -4.14
CA ARG A 56 -6.73 0.92 -4.73
C ARG A 56 -8.18 1.40 -4.83
N ALA A 57 -8.70 2.01 -3.78
CA ALA A 57 -10.06 2.54 -3.75
C ALA A 57 -10.23 3.66 -4.78
N THR A 58 -9.29 4.61 -4.81
CA THR A 58 -9.28 5.73 -5.76
C THR A 58 -9.19 5.24 -7.20
N GLY A 59 -8.24 4.34 -7.49
CA GLY A 59 -8.06 3.79 -8.83
C GLY A 59 -9.28 3.01 -9.33
N THR A 60 -9.92 2.25 -8.43
CA THR A 60 -11.17 1.53 -8.75
C THR A 60 -12.32 2.48 -9.02
N TYR A 61 -12.46 3.52 -8.18
CA TYR A 61 -13.48 4.55 -8.35
C TYR A 61 -13.32 5.27 -9.69
N LEU A 62 -12.12 5.74 -10.02
CA LEU A 62 -11.85 6.45 -11.26
C LEU A 62 -12.08 5.60 -12.52
N ARG A 63 -11.78 4.30 -12.47
CA ARG A 63 -12.09 3.37 -13.56
C ARG A 63 -13.59 3.07 -13.70
N GLY A 64 -14.33 3.08 -12.60
CA GLY A 64 -15.77 2.78 -12.58
C GLY A 64 -16.66 4.00 -12.87
N CYS A 65 -16.19 5.22 -12.59
CA CYS A 65 -16.98 6.44 -12.69
C CYS A 65 -17.19 6.97 -14.12
N CYS A 66 -16.53 6.37 -15.13
CA CYS A 66 -16.61 6.80 -16.53
C CYS A 66 -17.19 5.72 -17.46
N GLN A 67 -17.99 4.80 -16.94
CA GLN A 67 -18.77 3.84 -17.75
C GLN A 67 -20.08 4.45 -18.22
#